data_AF-A0AA97LA71-F1
#
_entry.id   AF-A0AA97LA71-F1
#
_cell.length_a   1.000
_cell.length_b   1.000
_cell.length_c   1.000
_cell.angle_alpha   90.00
_cell.angle_beta   90.00
_cell.angle_gamma   90.00
#
_symmetry.space_group_name_H-M   'P 1'
#
loop_
_entity.id
_entity.type
_entity.pdbx_description
1 polymer ?
#
loop_
_entity_poly.entity_id
_entity_poly.type
_entity_poly.pdbx_seq_one_letter_code
_entity_poly.pdbx_strand_id
1 'polypeptide(L)'
;MDNGTKQMVAHWIGRFLAIHRCQKSSPQEWIQNNWKRFLHFTSYSDLLNSWGASNGSAFLTEAEGSALEYMTPSQVAEITVALGVLSNISLTKVVAQALASKDVHFAEDFLSKLAPLLPQPPPVHNKASLHLMLESILQKVGQSFPDLCSPSLKDLFQRKLRVFLPAADEKILKLFPTRIGCTDFHDIYKGINSVYHELDPVTQKAVYKSRMDFLERQLAKEGVACTFSTSNSKEWLQENFGLSSIFVAYDDFVRLNPSFNGVSNLIRILSEHSLNQLSLHMWG
;
A
#
# COMPACT_ATOMS: atom_id res chain seq x y z
N MET A 1 13.30 18.22 -28.46
CA MET A 1 11.83 18.38 -28.54
C MET A 1 11.30 18.60 -27.14
N ASP A 2 10.62 19.72 -26.91
CA ASP A 2 10.00 20.07 -25.64
C ASP A 2 8.76 19.20 -25.36
N ASN A 3 8.22 19.30 -24.14
CA ASN A 3 7.07 18.49 -23.73
C ASN A 3 5.77 18.86 -24.48
N GLY A 4 5.58 20.13 -24.85
CA GLY A 4 4.40 20.54 -25.63
C GLY A 4 4.42 19.91 -27.01
N THR A 5 5.56 19.94 -27.69
CA THR A 5 5.70 19.27 -29.00
C THR A 5 5.52 17.75 -28.87
N LYS A 6 6.03 17.10 -27.81
CA LYS A 6 5.80 15.67 -27.57
C LYS A 6 4.31 15.32 -27.41
N GLN A 7 3.55 16.15 -26.69
CA GLN A 7 2.10 15.98 -26.54
C GLN A 7 1.37 16.15 -27.87
N MET A 8 1.74 17.15 -28.68
CA MET A 8 1.17 17.33 -30.01
C MET A 8 1.39 16.12 -30.91
N VAL A 9 2.60 15.54 -30.90
CA VAL A 9 2.90 14.33 -31.66
C VAL A 9 2.10 13.14 -31.16
N ALA A 10 1.99 12.93 -29.86
CA ALA A 10 1.18 11.85 -29.29
C ALA A 10 -0.30 11.98 -29.67
N HIS A 11 -0.85 13.19 -29.62
CA HIS A 11 -2.22 13.46 -30.06
C HIS A 11 -2.43 13.18 -31.55
N TRP A 12 -1.45 13.56 -32.38
CA TRP A 12 -1.47 13.26 -33.81
C TRP A 12 -1.44 11.75 -34.07
N ILE A 13 -0.58 10.99 -33.38
CA ILE A 13 -0.52 9.51 -33.45
C ILE A 13 -1.89 8.92 -33.12
N GLY A 14 -2.50 9.34 -32.01
CA GLY A 14 -3.81 8.84 -31.58
C GLY A 14 -4.91 9.08 -32.62
N ARG A 15 -5.01 10.30 -33.16
CA ARG A 15 -5.96 10.62 -34.23
C ARG A 15 -5.69 9.83 -35.51
N PHE A 16 -4.42 9.71 -35.91
CA PHE A 16 -4.03 8.98 -37.10
C PHE A 16 -4.49 7.52 -37.01
N LEU A 17 -4.21 6.84 -35.90
CA LEU A 17 -4.57 5.43 -35.67
C LEU A 17 -6.07 5.20 -35.50
N ALA A 18 -6.81 6.19 -34.99
CA ALA A 18 -8.27 6.12 -34.90
C ALA A 18 -8.94 6.16 -36.28
N ILE A 19 -8.37 6.91 -37.22
CA ILE A 19 -8.88 7.06 -38.60
C ILE A 19 -8.34 5.94 -39.50
N HIS A 20 -7.04 5.68 -39.46
CA HIS A 20 -6.34 4.74 -40.32
C HIS A 20 -6.05 3.46 -39.55
N ARG A 21 -6.99 2.50 -39.62
CA ARG A 21 -6.86 1.21 -38.94
C ARG A 21 -5.77 0.37 -39.60
N CYS A 22 -4.59 0.33 -38.98
CA CYS A 22 -3.56 -0.65 -39.30
C CYS A 22 -4.03 -2.07 -38.92
N GLN A 23 -3.45 -3.10 -39.54
CA GLN A 23 -3.65 -4.48 -39.11
C GLN A 23 -3.16 -4.63 -37.66
N LYS A 24 -4.01 -5.18 -36.79
CA LYS A 24 -3.74 -5.36 -35.35
C LYS A 24 -3.50 -6.83 -35.10
N SER A 25 -2.29 -7.18 -34.70
CA SER A 25 -1.93 -8.52 -34.23
C SER A 25 -2.35 -8.66 -32.76
N SER A 26 -1.80 -7.82 -31.88
CA SER A 26 -2.11 -7.80 -30.44
C SER A 26 -2.07 -6.37 -29.88
N PRO A 27 -2.73 -6.11 -28.73
CA PRO A 27 -2.61 -4.82 -28.03
C PRO A 27 -1.16 -4.47 -27.65
N GLN A 28 -0.36 -5.47 -27.24
CA GLN A 28 1.05 -5.29 -26.91
C GLN A 28 1.84 -4.81 -28.13
N GLU A 29 1.81 -5.58 -29.23
CA GLU A 29 2.58 -5.24 -30.43
C GLU A 29 2.13 -3.91 -31.01
N TRP A 30 0.82 -3.62 -30.94
CA TRP A 30 0.28 -2.34 -31.38
C TRP A 30 0.79 -1.16 -30.55
N ILE A 31 0.88 -1.26 -29.21
CA ILE A 31 1.48 -0.21 -28.38
C ILE A 31 2.96 -0.02 -28.75
N GLN A 32 3.70 -1.12 -28.86
CA GLN A 32 5.14 -1.08 -29.17
C GLN A 32 5.44 -0.48 -30.54
N ASN A 33 4.64 -0.82 -31.55
CA ASN A 33 4.89 -0.38 -32.92
C ASN A 33 4.48 1.07 -33.16
N ASN A 34 3.39 1.53 -32.54
CA ASN A 34 2.79 2.81 -32.88
C ASN A 34 3.09 3.93 -31.88
N TRP A 35 3.13 3.62 -30.58
CA TRP A 35 3.24 4.65 -29.55
C TRP A 35 4.67 4.87 -29.09
N LYS A 36 5.47 3.81 -28.91
CA LYS A 36 6.88 3.89 -28.50
C LYS A 36 7.09 4.91 -27.36
N ARG A 37 8.04 5.85 -27.52
CA ARG A 37 8.34 6.92 -26.56
C ARG A 37 7.22 7.96 -26.36
N PHE A 38 6.21 7.98 -27.24
CA PHE A 38 5.10 8.94 -27.17
C PHE A 38 3.95 8.45 -26.30
N LEU A 39 3.97 7.19 -25.86
CA LEU A 39 2.95 6.63 -24.97
C LEU A 39 2.84 7.41 -23.64
N HIS A 40 3.95 7.97 -23.15
CA HIS A 40 3.94 8.80 -21.94
C HIS A 40 3.15 10.10 -22.07
N PHE A 41 2.82 10.50 -23.29
CA PHE A 41 2.11 11.75 -23.59
C PHE A 41 0.69 11.50 -24.09
N THR A 42 0.17 10.27 -23.99
CA THR A 42 -1.20 9.91 -24.38
C THR A 42 -2.06 9.53 -23.17
N SER A 43 -3.32 9.96 -23.18
CA SER A 43 -4.31 9.56 -22.18
C SER A 43 -4.78 8.13 -22.42
N TYR A 44 -5.34 7.47 -21.40
CA TYR A 44 -5.97 6.16 -21.59
C TYR A 44 -7.15 6.24 -22.58
N SER A 45 -7.92 7.32 -22.58
CA SER A 45 -9.02 7.55 -23.52
C SER A 45 -8.53 7.59 -24.97
N ASP A 46 -7.46 8.34 -25.24
CA ASP A 46 -6.87 8.39 -26.59
C ASP A 46 -6.29 7.04 -27.02
N LEU A 47 -5.68 6.31 -26.08
CA LEU A 47 -5.20 4.95 -26.30
C LEU A 47 -6.35 3.99 -26.65
N LEU A 48 -7.47 4.08 -25.94
CA LEU A 48 -8.66 3.27 -26.19
C LEU A 48 -9.31 3.61 -27.53
N ASN A 49 -9.45 4.91 -27.83
CA ASN A 49 -10.02 5.40 -29.08
C ASN A 49 -9.20 4.98 -30.30
N SER A 50 -7.88 5.07 -30.21
CA SER A 50 -6.97 4.65 -31.28
C SER A 50 -6.90 3.13 -31.45
N TRP A 51 -7.07 2.36 -30.37
CA TRP A 51 -7.29 0.92 -30.46
C TRP A 51 -8.69 0.56 -30.99
N GLY A 52 -9.66 1.47 -30.92
CA GLY A 52 -11.00 1.27 -31.47
C GLY A 52 -11.82 0.20 -30.74
N ALA A 53 -11.59 0.03 -29.44
CA ALA A 53 -12.42 -0.82 -28.57
C ALA A 53 -13.37 0.01 -27.72
N SER A 54 -14.48 -0.60 -27.32
CA SER A 54 -15.47 0.01 -26.41
C SER A 54 -14.99 0.04 -24.95
N ASN A 55 -14.04 -0.82 -24.58
CA ASN A 55 -13.42 -0.85 -23.26
C ASN A 55 -11.97 -1.38 -23.35
N GLY A 56 -11.22 -1.27 -22.26
CA GLY A 56 -9.82 -1.68 -22.22
C GLY A 56 -9.56 -3.17 -22.03
N SER A 57 -10.58 -4.06 -22.07
CA SER A 57 -10.40 -5.48 -21.70
C SER A 57 -9.33 -6.19 -22.54
N ALA A 58 -9.18 -5.81 -23.81
CA ALA A 58 -8.14 -6.32 -24.69
C ALA A 58 -6.72 -6.06 -24.12
N PHE A 59 -6.49 -4.96 -23.40
CA PHE A 59 -5.18 -4.67 -22.81
C PHE A 59 -4.85 -5.54 -21.58
N LEU A 60 -5.83 -6.28 -21.04
CA LEU A 60 -5.67 -7.18 -19.90
C LEU A 60 -5.62 -8.67 -20.29
N THR A 61 -5.53 -9.02 -21.57
CA THR A 61 -5.48 -10.43 -21.98
C THR A 61 -4.06 -11.00 -21.86
N GLU A 62 -3.90 -12.12 -21.15
CA GLU A 62 -2.59 -12.78 -20.93
C GLU A 62 -2.06 -13.54 -22.16
N ALA A 63 -2.92 -13.85 -23.14
CA ALA A 63 -2.62 -14.80 -24.22
C ALA A 63 -1.46 -14.39 -25.14
N GLU A 64 -1.06 -13.12 -25.17
CA GLU A 64 -0.04 -12.59 -26.09
C GLU A 64 0.95 -11.63 -25.42
N GLY A 65 1.11 -11.76 -24.09
CA GLY A 65 1.86 -10.83 -23.25
C GLY A 65 1.02 -9.60 -22.85
N SER A 66 1.21 -9.13 -21.62
CA SER A 66 0.34 -8.07 -21.09
C SER A 66 0.74 -6.72 -21.68
N ALA A 67 -0.19 -6.07 -22.39
CA ALA A 67 0.01 -4.69 -22.87
C ALA A 67 0.35 -3.72 -21.73
N LEU A 68 -0.04 -4.04 -20.49
CA LEU A 68 0.32 -3.31 -19.28
C LEU A 68 1.83 -3.15 -19.09
N GLU A 69 2.65 -4.07 -19.63
CA GLU A 69 4.11 -3.95 -19.59
C GLU A 69 4.64 -2.71 -20.31
N TYR A 70 3.88 -2.13 -21.23
CA TYR A 70 4.31 -0.95 -21.95
C TYR A 70 3.63 0.32 -21.44
N MET A 71 2.52 0.17 -20.71
CA MET A 71 1.69 1.28 -20.25
C MET A 71 2.33 2.04 -19.10
N THR A 72 1.95 3.31 -18.98
CA THR A 72 2.37 4.18 -17.87
C THR A 72 1.59 3.87 -16.59
N PRO A 73 2.09 4.25 -15.41
CA PRO A 73 1.36 4.06 -14.15
C PRO A 73 -0.04 4.71 -14.16
N SER A 74 -0.19 5.89 -14.78
CA SER A 74 -1.50 6.56 -14.94
C SER A 74 -2.46 5.72 -15.79
N GLN A 75 -1.99 5.18 -16.91
CA GLN A 75 -2.81 4.35 -17.79
C GLN A 75 -3.23 3.04 -17.11
N VAL A 76 -2.33 2.41 -16.33
CA VAL A 76 -2.64 1.21 -15.54
C VAL A 76 -3.64 1.53 -14.41
N ALA A 77 -3.56 2.70 -13.79
CA ALA A 77 -4.53 3.16 -12.79
C ALA A 77 -5.92 3.41 -13.40
N GLU A 78 -5.98 4.10 -14.54
CA GLU A 78 -7.22 4.41 -15.25
C GLU A 78 -7.93 3.14 -15.73
N ILE A 79 -7.21 2.18 -16.32
CA ILE A 79 -7.80 0.89 -16.72
C ILE A 79 -8.25 0.05 -15.51
N THR A 80 -7.53 0.13 -14.38
CA THR A 80 -7.89 -0.55 -13.13
C THR A 80 -9.29 -0.13 -12.65
N VAL A 81 -9.58 1.17 -12.71
CA VAL A 81 -10.90 1.71 -12.34
C VAL A 81 -11.93 1.43 -13.42
N ALA A 82 -11.61 1.70 -14.70
CA ALA A 82 -12.54 1.57 -15.81
C ALA A 82 -13.08 0.15 -16.01
N LEU A 83 -12.30 -0.87 -15.67
CA LEU A 83 -12.70 -2.28 -15.80
C LEU A 83 -13.11 -2.93 -14.47
N GLY A 84 -13.18 -2.16 -13.38
CA GLY A 84 -13.53 -2.69 -12.06
C GLY A 84 -12.57 -3.79 -11.60
N VAL A 85 -11.27 -3.62 -11.86
CA VAL A 85 -10.25 -4.66 -11.60
C VAL A 85 -10.26 -5.10 -10.14
N LEU A 86 -10.44 -4.17 -9.19
CA LEU A 86 -10.50 -4.47 -7.75
C LEU A 86 -11.74 -5.27 -7.31
N SER A 87 -12.68 -5.50 -8.23
CA SER A 87 -13.87 -6.34 -8.00
C SER A 87 -13.81 -7.66 -8.78
N ASN A 88 -12.78 -7.87 -9.61
CA ASN A 88 -12.61 -9.05 -10.44
C ASN A 88 -11.21 -9.67 -10.22
N ILE A 89 -11.16 -10.82 -9.54
CA ILE A 89 -9.91 -11.47 -9.17
C ILE A 89 -9.06 -11.90 -10.38
N SER A 90 -9.68 -12.30 -11.49
CA SER A 90 -8.95 -12.69 -12.70
C SER A 90 -8.23 -11.49 -13.32
N LEU A 91 -8.92 -10.35 -13.42
CA LEU A 91 -8.28 -9.12 -13.90
C LEU A 91 -7.24 -8.58 -12.90
N THR A 92 -7.50 -8.75 -11.60
CA THR A 92 -6.53 -8.36 -10.56
C THR A 92 -5.22 -9.11 -10.73
N LYS A 93 -5.25 -10.41 -11.05
CA LYS A 93 -4.03 -11.21 -11.29
C LYS A 93 -3.18 -10.62 -12.41
N VAL A 94 -3.79 -10.21 -13.51
CA VAL A 94 -3.08 -9.61 -14.65
C VAL A 94 -2.38 -8.31 -14.23
N VAL A 95 -3.10 -7.41 -13.55
CA VAL A 95 -2.53 -6.13 -13.09
C VAL A 95 -1.45 -6.37 -12.03
N ALA A 96 -1.68 -7.28 -11.10
CA ALA A 96 -0.71 -7.64 -10.07
C ALA A 96 0.60 -8.20 -10.66
N GLN A 97 0.51 -9.08 -11.67
CA GLN A 97 1.67 -9.59 -12.40
C GLN A 97 2.43 -8.47 -13.13
N ALA A 98 1.70 -7.55 -13.78
CA ALA A 98 2.31 -6.40 -14.43
C ALA A 98 3.03 -5.47 -13.44
N LEU A 99 2.46 -5.24 -12.25
CA LEU A 99 3.13 -4.47 -11.20
C LEU A 99 4.37 -5.18 -10.65
N ALA A 100 4.31 -6.51 -10.49
CA ALA A 100 5.43 -7.31 -9.99
C ALA A 100 6.65 -7.26 -10.93
N SER A 101 6.42 -7.18 -12.25
CA SER A 101 7.50 -7.10 -13.25
C SER A 101 8.14 -5.71 -13.38
N LYS A 102 7.50 -4.66 -12.86
CA LYS A 102 8.00 -3.27 -12.88
C LYS A 102 8.88 -2.97 -11.68
N ASP A 103 9.44 -1.77 -11.56
CA ASP A 103 10.17 -1.36 -10.36
C ASP A 103 9.23 -0.79 -9.27
N VAL A 104 9.78 -0.51 -8.08
CA VAL A 104 8.99 0.00 -6.95
C VAL A 104 8.43 1.40 -7.20
N HIS A 105 9.11 2.24 -7.98
CA HIS A 105 8.63 3.58 -8.31
C HIS A 105 7.41 3.52 -9.22
N PHE A 106 7.39 2.59 -10.18
CA PHE A 106 6.20 2.35 -11.00
C PHE A 106 4.99 1.97 -10.13
N ALA A 107 5.17 1.09 -9.14
CA ALA A 107 4.12 0.69 -8.22
C ALA A 107 3.65 1.88 -7.35
N GLU A 108 4.57 2.72 -6.89
CA GLU A 108 4.26 3.92 -6.12
C GLU A 108 3.51 4.98 -6.96
N ASP A 109 3.94 5.21 -8.19
CA ASP A 109 3.29 6.11 -9.14
C ASP A 109 1.89 5.59 -9.48
N PHE A 110 1.75 4.27 -9.69
CA PHE A 110 0.46 3.63 -9.94
C PHE A 110 -0.50 3.89 -8.79
N LEU A 111 -0.06 3.67 -7.54
CA LEU A 111 -0.88 3.96 -6.36
C LEU A 111 -1.25 5.45 -6.25
N SER A 112 -0.30 6.33 -6.55
CA SER A 112 -0.50 7.79 -6.51
C SER A 112 -1.55 8.25 -7.53
N LYS A 113 -1.63 7.57 -8.68
CA LYS A 113 -2.64 7.82 -9.72
C LYS A 113 -3.95 7.09 -9.45
N LEU A 114 -3.93 5.91 -8.83
CA LEU A 114 -5.12 5.13 -8.53
C LEU A 114 -5.96 5.76 -7.42
N ALA A 115 -5.34 6.15 -6.31
CA ALA A 115 -6.06 6.67 -5.14
C ALA A 115 -7.09 7.78 -5.45
N PRO A 116 -6.78 8.83 -6.25
CA PRO A 116 -7.76 9.87 -6.58
C PRO A 116 -8.84 9.42 -7.58
N LEU A 117 -8.64 8.31 -8.30
CA LEU A 117 -9.61 7.78 -9.26
C LEU A 117 -10.63 6.84 -8.61
N LEU A 118 -10.36 6.35 -7.39
CA LEU A 118 -11.27 5.45 -6.69
C LEU A 118 -12.51 6.19 -6.19
N PRO A 119 -13.72 5.63 -6.35
CA PRO A 119 -14.95 6.27 -5.88
C PRO A 119 -14.94 6.47 -4.36
N GLN A 120 -15.62 7.53 -3.91
CA GLN A 120 -15.88 7.78 -2.48
C GLN A 120 -17.40 7.90 -2.26
N PRO A 121 -18.04 7.02 -1.47
CA PRO A 121 -17.45 5.91 -0.72
C PRO A 121 -16.91 4.80 -1.65
N PRO A 122 -15.92 4.01 -1.20
CA PRO A 122 -15.39 2.90 -1.99
C PRO A 122 -16.53 1.90 -2.29
N PRO A 123 -16.67 1.41 -3.53
CA PRO A 123 -17.59 0.33 -3.81
C PRO A 123 -17.16 -0.93 -3.04
N VAL A 124 -18.08 -1.87 -2.85
CA VAL A 124 -17.75 -3.17 -2.25
C VAL A 124 -16.73 -3.86 -3.15
N HIS A 125 -15.47 -3.80 -2.73
CA HIS A 125 -14.36 -4.44 -3.42
C HIS A 125 -14.27 -5.91 -3.03
N ASN A 126 -13.70 -6.72 -3.93
CA ASN A 126 -13.43 -8.10 -3.63
C ASN A 126 -12.24 -8.17 -2.67
N LYS A 127 -12.44 -8.70 -1.44
CA LYS A 127 -11.37 -8.79 -0.43
C LYS A 127 -10.13 -9.54 -0.95
N ALA A 128 -10.32 -10.59 -1.76
CA ALA A 128 -9.21 -11.33 -2.37
C ALA A 128 -8.46 -10.52 -3.42
N SER A 129 -9.15 -9.66 -4.17
CA SER A 129 -8.52 -8.72 -5.11
C SER A 129 -7.67 -7.68 -4.39
N LEU A 130 -8.21 -7.07 -3.32
CA LEU A 130 -7.46 -6.11 -2.51
C LEU A 130 -6.24 -6.77 -1.85
N HIS A 131 -6.41 -7.97 -1.30
CA HIS A 131 -5.33 -8.76 -0.70
C HIS A 131 -4.22 -9.07 -1.71
N LEU A 132 -4.56 -9.57 -2.91
CA LEU A 132 -3.58 -9.89 -3.95
C LEU A 132 -2.80 -8.65 -4.41
N MET A 133 -3.47 -7.50 -4.58
CA MET A 133 -2.83 -6.24 -4.94
C MET A 133 -1.88 -5.78 -3.83
N LEU A 134 -2.34 -5.85 -2.57
CA LEU A 134 -1.55 -5.47 -1.40
C LEU A 134 -0.30 -6.36 -1.26
N GLU A 135 -0.47 -7.67 -1.40
CA GLU A 135 0.62 -8.65 -1.37
C GLU A 135 1.67 -8.32 -2.44
N SER A 136 1.25 -8.13 -3.68
CA SER A 136 2.15 -7.88 -4.82
C SER A 136 2.95 -6.60 -4.62
N ILE A 137 2.31 -5.54 -4.13
CA ILE A 137 2.97 -4.26 -3.85
C ILE A 137 3.93 -4.39 -2.68
N LEU A 138 3.53 -5.01 -1.56
CA LEU A 138 4.39 -5.14 -0.39
C LEU A 138 5.60 -6.02 -0.64
N GLN A 139 5.47 -7.08 -1.45
CA GLN A 139 6.62 -7.86 -1.91
C GLN A 139 7.61 -6.96 -2.65
N LYS A 140 7.12 -6.07 -3.52
CA LYS A 140 7.98 -5.16 -4.27
C LYS A 140 8.66 -4.10 -3.40
N VAL A 141 7.91 -3.56 -2.45
CA VAL A 141 8.41 -2.62 -1.45
C VAL A 141 9.50 -3.31 -0.63
N GLY A 142 9.24 -4.50 -0.09
CA GLY A 142 10.22 -5.25 0.72
C GLY A 142 11.51 -5.59 -0.02
N GLN A 143 11.46 -5.85 -1.34
CA GLN A 143 12.65 -6.06 -2.17
C GLN A 143 13.53 -4.81 -2.34
N SER A 144 12.97 -3.63 -2.11
CA SER A 144 13.63 -2.34 -2.31
C SER A 144 14.08 -1.69 -0.99
N PHE A 145 14.00 -2.41 0.13
CA PHE A 145 14.33 -1.91 1.47
C PHE A 145 15.48 -2.70 2.12
N PRO A 146 16.40 -2.03 2.84
CA PRO A 146 16.59 -0.59 2.93
C PRO A 146 17.52 -0.08 1.81
N ASP A 147 17.01 0.73 0.89
CA ASP A 147 17.80 1.35 -0.19
C ASP A 147 17.49 2.85 -0.33
N LEU A 148 18.37 3.60 -0.99
CA LEU A 148 18.16 5.04 -1.27
C LEU A 148 16.86 5.32 -2.06
N CYS A 149 16.37 4.31 -2.78
CA CYS A 149 15.15 4.36 -3.59
C CYS A 149 13.91 3.80 -2.86
N SER A 150 14.02 3.50 -1.56
CA SER A 150 12.88 3.03 -0.79
C SER A 150 11.77 4.09 -0.72
N PRO A 151 10.50 3.71 -0.92
CA PRO A 151 9.38 4.66 -0.83
C PRO A 151 9.20 5.17 0.60
N SER A 152 8.59 6.35 0.77
CA SER A 152 8.23 6.86 2.10
C SER A 152 7.15 5.97 2.73
N LEU A 153 7.49 5.27 3.82
CA LEU A 153 6.54 4.40 4.52
C LEU A 153 5.34 5.17 5.07
N LYS A 154 5.54 6.43 5.48
CA LYS A 154 4.47 7.34 5.87
C LYS A 154 3.45 7.53 4.77
N ASP A 155 3.91 7.97 3.60
CA ASP A 155 3.03 8.23 2.46
C ASP A 155 2.37 6.93 1.98
N LEU A 156 3.18 5.87 1.88
CA LEU A 156 2.74 4.57 1.41
C LEU A 156 1.62 3.99 2.30
N PHE A 157 1.82 3.87 3.61
CA PHE A 157 0.87 3.22 4.51
C PHE A 157 -0.29 4.11 4.92
N GLN A 158 -0.08 5.41 5.09
CA GLN A 158 -1.13 6.30 5.62
C GLN A 158 -2.01 6.91 4.51
N ARG A 159 -1.58 6.86 3.24
CA ARG A 159 -2.31 7.41 2.10
C ARG A 159 -2.52 6.39 0.99
N LYS A 160 -1.44 5.92 0.38
CA LYS A 160 -1.49 5.16 -0.88
C LYS A 160 -2.09 3.76 -0.74
N LEU A 161 -1.75 3.05 0.33
CA LEU A 161 -2.24 1.70 0.59
C LEU A 161 -3.58 1.66 1.33
N ARG A 162 -4.11 2.79 1.78
CA ARG A 162 -5.24 2.84 2.72
C ARG A 162 -6.45 2.00 2.28
N VAL A 163 -6.79 2.02 0.99
CA VAL A 163 -7.92 1.23 0.45
C VAL A 163 -7.68 -0.29 0.47
N PHE A 164 -6.42 -0.71 0.51
CA PHE A 164 -6.03 -2.11 0.49
C PHE A 164 -5.83 -2.69 1.90
N LEU A 165 -5.41 -1.86 2.87
CA LEU A 165 -5.11 -2.30 4.23
C LEU A 165 -6.24 -3.09 4.94
N PRO A 166 -7.54 -2.82 4.73
CA PRO A 166 -8.61 -3.64 5.32
C PRO A 166 -8.59 -5.11 4.90
N ALA A 167 -7.93 -5.43 3.77
CA ALA A 167 -7.79 -6.79 3.30
C ALA A 167 -6.59 -7.53 3.93
N ALA A 168 -5.80 -6.87 4.78
CA ALA A 168 -4.63 -7.48 5.42
C ALA A 168 -5.00 -8.70 6.27
N ASP A 169 -4.07 -9.65 6.32
CA ASP A 169 -4.09 -10.85 7.16
C ASP A 169 -2.67 -11.11 7.72
N GLU A 170 -2.49 -12.21 8.42
CA GLU A 170 -1.18 -12.61 8.96
C GLU A 170 -0.08 -12.74 7.89
N LYS A 171 -0.44 -13.10 6.66
CA LYS A 171 0.51 -13.24 5.55
C LYS A 171 0.98 -11.87 5.08
N ILE A 172 0.07 -10.92 4.94
CA ILE A 172 0.37 -9.52 4.60
C ILE A 172 1.27 -8.88 5.65
N LEU A 173 0.99 -9.08 6.95
CA LEU A 173 1.81 -8.49 8.02
C LEU A 173 3.28 -8.94 7.96
N LYS A 174 3.53 -10.18 7.53
CA LYS A 174 4.91 -10.71 7.35
C LYS A 174 5.67 -10.06 6.20
N LEU A 175 4.99 -9.34 5.31
CA LEU A 175 5.60 -8.62 4.20
C LEU A 175 6.01 -7.19 4.57
N PHE A 176 5.66 -6.69 5.76
CA PHE A 176 6.06 -5.35 6.17
C PHE A 176 7.58 -5.26 6.33
N PRO A 177 8.21 -4.15 5.93
CA PRO A 177 9.64 -3.95 6.12
C PRO A 177 10.05 -4.14 7.59
N THR A 178 11.07 -4.97 7.84
CA THR A 178 11.55 -5.30 9.19
C THR A 178 12.88 -4.66 9.54
N ARG A 179 13.68 -4.29 8.53
CA ARG A 179 14.97 -3.60 8.67
C ARG A 179 14.78 -2.08 8.71
N ILE A 180 14.02 -1.62 9.69
CA ILE A 180 13.58 -0.23 9.80
C ILE A 180 13.77 0.31 11.22
N GLY A 181 13.81 1.64 11.36
CA GLY A 181 13.87 2.31 12.66
C GLY A 181 12.48 2.51 13.29
N CYS A 182 12.45 3.06 14.51
CA CYS A 182 11.21 3.34 15.23
C CYS A 182 10.27 4.29 14.48
N THR A 183 10.79 5.33 13.82
CA THR A 183 9.98 6.28 13.03
C THR A 183 9.22 5.59 11.91
N ASP A 184 9.91 4.77 11.11
CA ASP A 184 9.33 3.99 10.02
C ASP A 184 8.29 2.98 10.54
N PHE A 185 8.60 2.32 11.66
CA PHE A 185 7.68 1.43 12.34
C PHE A 185 6.40 2.17 12.74
N HIS A 186 6.51 3.34 13.39
CA HIS A 186 5.36 4.16 13.76
C HIS A 186 4.56 4.57 12.53
N ASP A 187 5.23 4.92 11.43
CA ASP A 187 4.58 5.33 10.19
C ASP A 187 3.73 4.20 9.54
N ILE A 188 4.27 2.98 9.47
CA ILE A 188 3.54 1.78 9.00
C ILE A 188 2.30 1.57 9.86
N TYR A 189 2.50 1.51 11.17
CA TYR A 189 1.46 1.08 12.10
C TYR A 189 0.41 2.15 12.40
N LYS A 190 0.71 3.42 12.12
CA LYS A 190 -0.31 4.48 12.07
C LYS A 190 -1.28 4.27 10.91
N GLY A 191 -0.81 3.79 9.76
CA GLY A 191 -1.67 3.36 8.65
C GLY A 191 -2.60 2.22 9.07
N ILE A 192 -2.06 1.18 9.69
CA ILE A 192 -2.85 0.03 10.19
C ILE A 192 -3.86 0.45 11.25
N ASN A 193 -3.50 1.32 12.19
CA ASN A 193 -4.44 1.84 13.18
C ASN A 193 -5.64 2.55 12.55
N SER A 194 -5.47 3.18 11.38
CA SER A 194 -6.55 3.90 10.70
C SER A 194 -7.65 3.01 10.13
N VAL A 195 -7.37 1.70 9.97
CA VAL A 195 -8.31 0.68 9.47
C VAL A 195 -8.56 -0.44 10.49
N TYR A 196 -8.12 -0.27 11.73
CA TYR A 196 -8.10 -1.34 12.74
C TYR A 196 -9.47 -2.00 12.97
N HIS A 197 -10.54 -1.21 12.95
CA HIS A 197 -11.91 -1.69 13.14
C HIS A 197 -12.47 -2.44 11.93
N GLU A 198 -11.81 -2.36 10.76
CA GLU A 198 -12.15 -3.12 9.56
C GLU A 198 -11.42 -4.47 9.50
N LEU A 199 -10.39 -4.65 10.34
CA LEU A 199 -9.66 -5.91 10.46
C LEU A 199 -10.45 -6.92 11.30
N ASP A 200 -10.40 -8.19 10.92
CA ASP A 200 -10.98 -9.26 11.72
C ASP A 200 -10.19 -9.48 13.03
N PRO A 201 -10.81 -10.08 14.07
CA PRO A 201 -10.17 -10.24 15.37
C PRO A 201 -8.85 -11.03 15.37
N VAL A 202 -8.70 -12.00 14.44
CA VAL A 202 -7.46 -12.78 14.31
C VAL A 202 -6.36 -11.87 13.81
N THR A 203 -6.64 -11.08 12.78
CA THR A 203 -5.71 -10.09 12.23
C THR A 203 -5.38 -8.99 13.24
N GLN A 204 -6.34 -8.49 14.03
CA GLN A 204 -6.07 -7.51 15.11
C GLN A 204 -5.07 -8.05 16.15
N LYS A 205 -5.21 -9.32 16.54
CA LYS A 205 -4.27 -9.99 17.45
C LYS A 205 -2.91 -10.20 16.79
N ALA A 206 -2.87 -10.47 15.49
CA ALA A 206 -1.63 -10.59 14.74
C ALA A 206 -0.89 -9.25 14.65
N VAL A 207 -1.59 -8.13 14.43
CA VAL A 207 -1.02 -6.77 14.47
C VAL A 207 -0.36 -6.50 15.82
N TYR A 208 -1.02 -6.86 16.93
CA TYR A 208 -0.44 -6.78 18.26
C TYR A 208 0.87 -7.57 18.36
N LYS A 209 0.87 -8.84 17.96
CA LYS A 209 2.07 -9.69 18.00
C LYS A 209 3.21 -9.11 17.17
N SER A 210 2.92 -8.64 15.94
CA SER A 210 3.93 -8.04 15.07
C SER A 210 4.52 -6.73 15.65
N ARG A 211 3.73 -5.95 16.39
CA ARG A 211 4.25 -4.80 17.16
C ARG A 211 5.17 -5.25 18.28
N MET A 212 4.75 -6.21 19.11
CA MET A 212 5.58 -6.74 20.19
C MET A 212 6.89 -7.30 19.67
N ASP A 213 6.87 -8.11 18.62
CA ASP A 213 8.07 -8.69 18.02
C ASP A 213 9.06 -7.60 17.56
N PHE A 214 8.58 -6.48 17.02
CA PHE A 214 9.43 -5.35 16.65
C PHE A 214 10.02 -4.67 17.89
N LEU A 215 9.19 -4.37 18.89
CA LEU A 215 9.61 -3.66 20.11
C LEU A 215 10.61 -4.49 20.93
N GLU A 216 10.46 -5.81 21.00
CA GLU A 216 11.42 -6.73 21.62
C GLU A 216 12.79 -6.69 20.93
N ARG A 217 12.80 -6.63 19.58
CA ARG A 217 14.06 -6.47 18.84
C ARG A 217 14.72 -5.13 19.12
N GLN A 218 13.95 -4.06 19.27
CA GLN A 218 14.49 -2.75 19.63
C GLN A 218 15.01 -2.77 21.08
N LEU A 219 14.29 -3.37 22.02
CA LEU A 219 14.74 -3.56 23.39
C LEU A 219 16.07 -4.33 23.45
N ALA A 220 16.18 -5.43 22.72
CA ALA A 220 17.41 -6.22 22.66
C ALA A 220 18.60 -5.47 22.05
N LYS A 221 18.33 -4.53 21.12
CA LYS A 221 19.36 -3.77 20.41
C LYS A 221 19.81 -2.52 21.17
N GLU A 222 18.86 -1.76 21.70
CA GLU A 222 19.06 -0.41 22.25
C GLU A 222 18.89 -0.35 23.78
N GLY A 223 18.47 -1.46 24.42
CA GLY A 223 18.13 -1.50 25.85
C GLY A 223 16.77 -0.89 26.20
N VAL A 224 16.08 -0.29 25.22
CA VAL A 224 14.75 0.32 25.34
C VAL A 224 13.98 0.17 24.02
N ALA A 225 12.65 0.13 24.06
CA ALA A 225 11.83 -0.02 22.86
C ALA A 225 11.23 1.33 22.42
N CYS A 226 11.87 1.97 21.44
CA CYS A 226 11.34 3.17 20.78
C CYS A 226 10.93 4.31 21.73
N THR A 227 11.74 4.57 22.76
CA THR A 227 11.51 5.64 23.74
C THR A 227 12.09 6.99 23.32
N PHE A 228 12.90 7.04 22.27
CA PHE A 228 13.55 8.27 21.80
C PHE A 228 12.61 9.24 21.08
N SER A 229 11.40 8.81 20.68
CA SER A 229 10.42 9.69 20.00
C SER A 229 9.69 10.63 20.95
N THR A 230 9.53 10.24 22.23
CA THR A 230 8.80 11.02 23.23
C THR A 230 9.17 10.60 24.65
N SER A 231 9.24 11.56 25.57
CA SER A 231 9.37 11.29 27.00
C SER A 231 8.02 11.06 27.69
N ASN A 232 6.90 11.17 26.97
CA ASN A 232 5.55 11.03 27.51
C ASN A 232 5.04 9.59 27.37
N SER A 233 4.71 8.94 28.49
CA SER A 233 4.27 7.53 28.51
C SER A 233 2.98 7.29 27.72
N LYS A 234 2.07 8.26 27.66
CA LYS A 234 0.83 8.17 26.87
C LYS A 234 1.11 8.24 25.37
N GLU A 235 1.96 9.17 24.94
CA GLU A 235 2.34 9.27 23.53
C GLU A 235 3.11 8.02 23.09
N TRP A 236 4.08 7.57 23.91
CA TRP A 236 4.83 6.34 23.65
C TRP A 236 3.90 5.13 23.50
N LEU A 237 2.90 4.97 24.39
CA LEU A 237 1.90 3.90 24.28
C LEU A 237 1.11 4.00 22.97
N GLN A 238 0.67 5.20 22.60
CA GLN A 238 -0.14 5.42 21.40
C GLN A 238 0.66 5.17 20.11
N GLU A 239 1.92 5.59 20.05
CA GLU A 239 2.80 5.37 18.90
C GLU A 239 3.15 3.89 18.71
N ASN A 240 3.51 3.21 19.81
CA ASN A 240 4.00 1.84 19.75
C ASN A 240 2.88 0.80 19.67
N PHE A 241 1.76 1.03 20.34
CA PHE A 241 0.67 0.06 20.43
C PHE A 241 -0.63 0.53 19.80
N GLY A 242 -0.96 1.82 19.88
CA GLY A 242 -2.24 2.35 19.40
C GLY A 242 -3.43 1.56 19.95
N LEU A 243 -4.31 1.07 19.06
CA LEU A 243 -5.50 0.29 19.44
C LEU A 243 -5.17 -1.14 19.89
N SER A 244 -3.97 -1.65 19.60
CA SER A 244 -3.50 -2.95 20.07
C SER A 244 -3.10 -2.95 21.56
N SER A 245 -3.08 -1.79 22.22
CA SER A 245 -2.75 -1.66 23.64
C SER A 245 -3.65 -2.49 24.56
N ILE A 246 -4.85 -2.85 24.10
CA ILE A 246 -5.79 -3.73 24.82
C ILE A 246 -5.24 -5.14 25.07
N PHE A 247 -4.21 -5.56 24.33
CA PHE A 247 -3.63 -6.90 24.43
C PHE A 247 -2.35 -6.96 25.28
N VAL A 248 -1.86 -5.81 25.77
CA VAL A 248 -0.53 -5.70 26.39
C VAL A 248 -0.66 -5.69 27.91
N ALA A 249 0.13 -6.52 28.59
CA ALA A 249 0.21 -6.50 30.05
C ALA A 249 0.92 -5.24 30.55
N TYR A 250 0.59 -4.77 31.75
CA TYR A 250 1.24 -3.59 32.32
C TYR A 250 2.75 -3.78 32.49
N ASP A 251 3.15 -4.96 32.96
CA ASP A 251 4.57 -5.29 33.19
C ASP A 251 5.38 -5.25 31.88
N ASP A 252 4.75 -5.54 30.73
CA ASP A 252 5.40 -5.38 29.42
C ASP A 252 5.64 -3.90 29.08
N PHE A 253 4.78 -2.97 29.48
CA PHE A 253 5.05 -1.54 29.28
C PHE A 253 6.28 -1.07 30.06
N VAL A 254 6.38 -1.47 31.32
CA VAL A 254 7.52 -1.12 32.20
C VAL A 254 8.81 -1.76 31.69
N ARG A 255 8.73 -3.02 31.22
CA ARG A 255 9.89 -3.73 30.65
C ARG A 255 10.38 -3.10 29.36
N LEU A 256 9.47 -2.71 28.45
CA LEU A 256 9.81 -2.11 27.16
C LEU A 256 10.24 -0.64 27.28
N ASN A 257 9.72 0.08 28.27
CA ASN A 257 10.05 1.46 28.59
C ASN A 257 10.22 1.63 30.12
N PRO A 258 11.44 1.61 30.65
CA PRO A 258 11.70 1.72 32.09
C PRO A 258 11.21 3.04 32.71
N SER A 259 11.02 4.09 31.91
CA SER A 259 10.46 5.37 32.34
C SER A 259 8.94 5.44 32.19
N PHE A 260 8.28 4.32 31.87
CA PHE A 260 6.83 4.28 31.70
C PHE A 260 6.13 4.54 33.03
N ASN A 261 5.35 5.63 33.08
CA ASN A 261 4.53 6.00 34.20
C ASN A 261 3.05 5.88 33.80
N GLY A 262 2.37 4.85 34.35
CA GLY A 262 0.93 4.63 34.20
C GLY A 262 0.05 5.73 34.83
N VAL A 263 0.62 6.55 35.72
CA VAL A 263 -0.09 7.55 36.52
C VAL A 263 -0.07 8.90 35.81
N SER A 264 -0.88 9.00 34.75
CA SER A 264 -1.48 10.23 34.22
C SER A 264 -2.25 9.89 32.93
N ASN A 265 -3.57 10.05 32.93
CA ASN A 265 -4.44 9.99 31.74
C ASN A 265 -4.42 8.71 30.88
N LEU A 266 -3.83 7.61 31.36
CA LEU A 266 -3.73 6.33 30.65
C LEU A 266 -4.91 5.37 30.90
N ILE A 267 -5.75 5.67 31.90
CA ILE A 267 -6.86 4.80 32.33
C ILE A 267 -7.82 4.45 31.18
N ARG A 268 -8.00 5.34 30.20
CA ARG A 268 -8.92 5.13 29.06
C ARG A 268 -8.31 4.34 27.90
N ILE A 269 -7.01 4.07 27.91
CA ILE A 269 -6.29 3.42 26.80
C ILE A 269 -5.90 1.98 27.18
N LEU A 270 -5.70 1.72 28.46
CA LEU A 270 -5.29 0.42 28.97
C LEU A 270 -6.46 -0.58 29.05
N SER A 271 -6.15 -1.86 28.93
CA SER A 271 -7.12 -2.93 29.20
C SER A 271 -7.45 -3.02 30.69
N GLU A 272 -8.61 -3.57 31.04
CA GLU A 272 -8.99 -3.82 32.45
C GLU A 272 -7.93 -4.64 33.20
N HIS A 273 -7.33 -5.64 32.54
CA HIS A 273 -6.25 -6.42 33.11
C HIS A 273 -5.03 -5.56 33.46
N SER A 274 -4.60 -4.70 32.53
CA SER A 274 -3.45 -3.80 32.75
C SER A 274 -3.74 -2.76 33.84
N LEU A 275 -4.99 -2.32 33.98
CA LEU A 275 -5.41 -1.41 35.05
C LEU A 275 -5.32 -2.06 36.44
N ASN A 276 -5.73 -3.34 36.55
CA ASN A 276 -5.61 -4.07 37.81
C ASN A 276 -4.15 -4.21 38.24
N GLN A 277 -3.24 -4.55 37.31
CA GLN A 277 -1.80 -4.60 37.57
C GLN A 277 -1.23 -3.25 38.01
N LEU A 278 -1.62 -2.14 37.36
CA LEU A 278 -1.22 -0.79 37.77
C LEU A 278 -1.66 -0.47 39.20
N SER A 279 -2.89 -0.84 39.59
CA SER A 279 -3.37 -0.61 40.95
C SER A 279 -2.53 -1.37 41.99
N LEU A 280 -2.14 -2.61 41.70
CA LEU A 280 -1.26 -3.39 42.58
C LEU A 280 0.11 -2.72 42.75
N HIS A 281 0.68 -2.16 41.68
CA HIS A 281 1.96 -1.45 41.73
C HIS A 281 1.90 -0.07 42.41
N MET A 282 0.74 0.60 42.44
CA MET A 282 0.59 1.90 43.10
C MET A 282 0.32 1.80 44.61
N TRP A 283 -0.23 0.68 45.06
CA TRP A 283 -0.75 0.53 46.43
C TRP A 283 -0.14 -0.66 47.20
N GLY A 284 0.79 -1.40 46.59
CA GLY A 284 1.58 -2.47 47.21
C GLY A 284 3.03 -2.06 47.41
#